data_AF-A0A5E4JWS6-F1
#
_entry.id   AF-A0A5E4JWS6-F1
#
_cell.length_a   1.000
_cell.length_b   1.000
_cell.length_c   1.000
_cell.angle_alpha   90.00
_cell.angle_beta   90.00
_cell.angle_gamma   90.00
#
_symmetry.space_group_name_H-M   'P 1'
#
loop_
_entity.id
_entity.type
_entity.pdbx_description
1 polymer ?
#
loop_
_entity_poly.entity_id
_entity_poly.type
_entity_poly.pdbx_seq_one_letter_code
_entity_poly.pdbx_strand_id
1 'polypeptide(L)'
;MKSNIANAWNALIHNKKYLLLTILLEIIFLFGLVQLHFVFFTPTLEVTNKMMSAMSTTVSALADSEVYQLETRLQENTEFMTAYHELLKYLAYFLLSVLAIWMLFRGPVWWLSHKMIYKKMSFTNTWLKFSLLSIFWFAILIASFFIYSIVQGTTFNTALTIIMAAVCLAILYFGQISFALMPAQQTFKSTFVYGARYARTILPAFAVNLIITGIAVLLPFTCIKTIPLLSVAIIILITIPGLAFARLHIIIATWQKH
;
A
#
# COMPACT_ATOMS: atom_id res chain seq x y z
N MET A 1 12.88 -25.94 -17.79
CA MET A 1 12.93 -25.07 -16.58
C MET A 1 11.54 -25.11 -15.95
N LYS A 2 11.37 -25.63 -14.72
CA LYS A 2 10.03 -25.70 -14.08
C LYS A 2 9.45 -24.29 -13.95
N SER A 3 8.18 -24.11 -14.30
CA SER A 3 7.48 -22.83 -14.22
C SER A 3 7.51 -22.27 -12.80
N ASN A 4 7.77 -20.96 -12.66
CA ASN A 4 7.81 -20.23 -11.38
C ASN A 4 6.48 -20.38 -10.64
N ILE A 5 5.39 -20.45 -11.41
CA ILE A 5 4.02 -20.68 -10.94
C ILE A 5 3.91 -22.06 -10.29
N ALA A 6 4.39 -23.12 -10.94
CA ALA A 6 4.33 -24.48 -10.41
C ALA A 6 5.16 -24.64 -9.13
N ASN A 7 6.33 -23.99 -9.06
CA ASN A 7 7.16 -24.01 -7.85
C ASN A 7 6.52 -23.24 -6.69
N ALA A 8 5.91 -22.07 -6.96
CA ALA A 8 5.18 -21.30 -5.95
C ALA A 8 3.98 -22.06 -5.39
N TRP A 9 3.22 -22.74 -6.27
CA TRP A 9 2.10 -23.58 -5.89
C TRP A 9 2.53 -24.77 -5.03
N ASN A 10 3.60 -25.46 -5.42
CA ASN A 10 4.17 -26.56 -4.64
C ASN A 10 4.63 -26.08 -3.26
N ALA A 11 5.33 -24.94 -3.19
CA ALA A 11 5.77 -24.36 -1.92
C ALA A 11 4.58 -24.05 -0.99
N LEU A 12 3.46 -23.55 -1.54
CA LEU A 12 2.24 -23.26 -0.80
C LEU A 12 1.60 -24.54 -0.22
N ILE A 13 1.41 -25.57 -1.05
CA ILE A 13 0.72 -26.82 -0.66
C ILE A 13 1.53 -27.63 0.35
N HIS A 14 2.86 -27.68 0.22
CA HIS A 14 3.71 -28.45 1.13
C HIS A 14 3.85 -27.80 2.52
N ASN A 15 3.49 -26.52 2.65
CA ASN A 15 3.69 -25.72 3.87
C ASN A 15 2.37 -25.23 4.51
N LYS A 16 1.34 -26.09 4.55
CA LYS A 16 -0.01 -25.74 5.04
C LYS A 16 -0.04 -25.08 6.42
N LYS A 17 0.86 -25.48 7.34
CA LYS A 17 0.99 -24.86 8.68
C LYS A 17 1.30 -23.36 8.59
N TYR A 18 2.20 -22.96 7.71
CA TYR A 18 2.56 -21.56 7.53
C TYR A 18 1.49 -20.79 6.76
N LEU A 19 0.72 -21.47 5.90
CA LEU A 19 -0.44 -20.88 5.23
C LEU A 19 -1.55 -20.51 6.22
N LEU A 20 -1.88 -21.38 7.18
CA LEU A 20 -2.87 -21.07 8.23
C LEU A 20 -2.46 -19.85 9.06
N LEU A 21 -1.18 -19.76 9.44
CA LEU A 21 -0.67 -18.60 10.17
C LEU A 21 -0.69 -17.32 9.32
N THR A 22 -0.42 -17.44 8.01
CA THR A 22 -0.54 -16.32 7.07
C THR A 22 -1.99 -15.86 6.96
N ILE A 23 -2.94 -16.79 6.89
CA ILE A 23 -4.38 -16.49 6.90
C ILE A 23 -4.75 -15.69 8.15
N LEU A 24 -4.36 -16.16 9.33
CA LEU A 24 -4.65 -15.46 10.58
C LEU A 24 -4.07 -14.03 10.59
N LEU A 25 -2.80 -13.88 10.21
CA LEU A 25 -2.13 -12.57 10.19
C LEU A 25 -2.76 -11.61 9.17
N GLU A 26 -3.15 -12.09 7.99
CA GLU A 26 -3.80 -11.27 6.97
C GLU A 26 -5.23 -10.88 7.38
N ILE A 27 -5.98 -11.76 8.08
CA ILE A 27 -7.30 -11.41 8.65
C ILE A 27 -7.15 -10.28 9.68
N ILE A 28 -6.21 -10.41 10.62
CA ILE A 28 -5.98 -9.38 11.64
C ILE A 28 -5.53 -8.07 10.99
N PHE A 29 -4.65 -8.14 10.00
CA PHE A 29 -4.21 -6.99 9.23
C PHE A 29 -5.36 -6.27 8.50
N LEU A 30 -6.19 -7.03 7.78
CA LEU A 30 -7.35 -6.48 7.07
C LEU A 30 -8.38 -5.88 8.03
N PHE A 31 -8.66 -6.56 9.15
CA PHE A 31 -9.52 -6.03 10.20
C PHE A 31 -8.96 -4.73 10.77
N GLY A 32 -7.66 -4.69 11.07
CA GLY A 32 -6.97 -3.48 11.52
C GLY A 32 -7.09 -2.33 10.52
N LEU A 33 -6.87 -2.58 9.23
CA LEU A 33 -7.05 -1.58 8.18
C LEU A 33 -8.48 -1.03 8.13
N VAL A 34 -9.49 -1.91 8.24
CA VAL A 34 -10.91 -1.50 8.26
C VAL A 34 -11.20 -0.64 9.49
N GLN A 35 -10.71 -1.02 10.67
CA GLN A 35 -10.87 -0.21 11.88
C GLN A 35 -10.19 1.16 11.75
N LEU A 36 -8.97 1.22 11.22
CA LEU A 36 -8.29 2.50 10.97
C LEU A 36 -9.06 3.38 9.98
N HIS A 37 -9.68 2.79 8.96
CA HIS A 37 -10.55 3.52 8.07
C HIS A 37 -11.72 4.13 8.83
N PHE A 38 -12.44 3.37 9.64
CA PHE A 38 -13.58 3.90 10.39
C PHE A 38 -13.19 4.95 11.44
N VAL A 39 -12.08 4.76 12.13
CA VAL A 39 -11.64 5.61 13.24
C VAL A 39 -10.98 6.91 12.75
N PHE A 40 -10.18 6.85 11.67
CA PHE A 40 -9.41 8.01 11.22
C PHE A 40 -9.78 8.51 9.83
N PHE A 41 -10.09 7.63 8.88
CA PHE A 41 -10.40 8.06 7.51
C PHE A 41 -11.84 8.55 7.37
N THR A 42 -12.84 7.86 7.90
CA THR A 42 -14.25 8.25 7.79
C THR A 42 -14.53 9.65 8.37
N PRO A 43 -13.98 10.05 9.54
CA PRO A 43 -14.12 11.41 10.05
C PRO A 43 -13.57 12.50 9.11
N THR A 44 -12.61 12.18 8.23
CA THR A 44 -12.11 13.16 7.25
C THR A 44 -13.20 13.66 6.31
N LEU A 45 -14.24 12.87 6.03
CA LEU A 45 -15.35 13.29 5.19
C LEU A 45 -16.19 14.39 5.86
N GLU A 46 -16.50 14.21 7.16
CA GLU A 46 -17.22 15.22 7.93
C GLU A 46 -16.42 16.52 8.04
N VAL A 47 -15.13 16.40 8.34
CA VAL A 47 -14.23 17.57 8.43
C VAL A 47 -14.07 18.26 7.08
N THR A 48 -13.96 17.49 5.99
CA THR A 48 -13.93 18.04 4.62
C THR A 48 -15.21 18.80 4.31
N ASN A 49 -16.38 18.29 4.70
CA ASN A 49 -17.65 18.99 4.51
C ASN A 49 -17.71 20.30 5.30
N LYS A 50 -17.24 20.31 6.56
CA LYS A 50 -17.13 21.54 7.37
C LYS A 50 -16.20 22.56 6.71
N MET A 51 -15.03 22.11 6.24
CA MET A 51 -14.05 22.93 5.53
C MET A 51 -14.65 23.53 4.24
N MET A 52 -15.36 22.73 3.44
CA MET A 52 -16.04 23.20 2.22
C MET A 52 -17.17 24.19 2.53
N SER A 53 -17.92 23.98 3.62
CA SER A 53 -18.98 24.89 4.05
C SER A 53 -18.42 26.26 4.49
N ALA A 54 -17.35 26.26 5.30
CA ALA A 54 -16.67 27.48 5.72
C ALA A 54 -16.04 28.22 4.53
N MET A 55 -15.45 27.47 3.59
CA MET A 55 -14.91 28.02 2.35
C MET A 55 -16.02 28.64 1.49
N SER A 56 -17.13 27.94 1.27
CA SER A 56 -18.26 28.45 0.49
C SER A 56 -18.88 29.70 1.11
N THR A 57 -18.97 29.76 2.43
CA THR A 57 -19.45 30.96 3.16
C THR A 57 -18.51 32.14 2.94
N THR A 58 -17.20 31.90 3.02
CA THR A 58 -16.17 32.93 2.79
C THR A 58 -16.20 33.43 1.34
N VAL A 59 -16.33 32.53 0.36
CA VAL A 59 -16.45 32.89 -1.06
C VAL A 59 -17.73 33.69 -1.33
N SER A 60 -18.86 33.29 -0.74
CA SER A 60 -20.14 33.99 -0.94
C SER A 60 -20.18 35.38 -0.30
N ALA A 61 -19.33 35.62 0.70
CA ALA A 61 -19.18 36.92 1.35
C ALA A 61 -18.18 37.85 0.64
N LEU A 62 -17.38 37.33 -0.29
CA LEU A 62 -16.41 38.11 -1.07
C LEU A 62 -17.09 38.75 -2.28
N ALA A 63 -16.81 40.02 -2.52
CA ALA A 63 -17.12 40.63 -3.81
C ALA A 63 -16.21 40.01 -4.90
N ASP A 64 -16.71 39.89 -6.13
CA ASP A 64 -15.95 39.30 -7.26
C ASP A 64 -14.58 39.96 -7.48
N SER A 65 -14.44 41.24 -7.12
CA SER A 65 -13.17 41.98 -7.19
C SER A 65 -12.13 41.57 -6.16
N GLU A 66 -12.49 40.82 -5.10
CA GLU A 66 -11.62 40.45 -3.98
C GLU A 66 -11.23 38.96 -3.97
N VAL A 67 -11.62 38.19 -4.98
CA VAL A 67 -11.37 36.74 -5.06
C VAL A 67 -9.87 36.41 -5.00
N TYR A 68 -9.00 37.32 -5.44
CA TYR A 68 -7.55 37.15 -5.33
C TYR A 68 -7.03 37.13 -3.88
N GLN A 69 -7.82 37.60 -2.91
CA GLN A 69 -7.50 37.57 -1.47
C GLN A 69 -8.05 36.32 -0.77
N LEU A 70 -8.71 35.41 -1.49
CA LEU A 70 -9.41 34.27 -0.92
C LEU A 70 -8.51 33.42 -0.01
N GLU A 71 -7.27 33.15 -0.41
CA GLU A 71 -6.34 32.35 0.40
C GLU A 71 -6.05 33.01 1.75
N THR A 72 -5.74 34.31 1.76
CA THR A 72 -5.50 35.09 2.99
C THR A 72 -6.75 35.11 3.87
N ARG A 73 -7.93 35.31 3.29
CA ARG A 73 -9.20 35.32 4.03
C ARG A 73 -9.55 33.96 4.61
N LEU A 74 -9.25 32.87 3.92
CA LEU A 74 -9.43 31.51 4.44
C LEU A 74 -8.46 31.22 5.59
N GLN A 75 -7.21 31.70 5.51
CA GLN A 75 -6.25 31.59 6.60
C GLN A 75 -6.67 32.37 7.85
N GLU A 76 -7.37 33.50 7.68
CA GLU A 76 -7.93 34.29 8.79
C GLU A 76 -9.24 33.69 9.34
N ASN A 77 -9.96 32.88 8.55
CA ASN A 77 -11.19 32.23 8.97
C ASN A 77 -10.90 31.09 9.98
N THR A 78 -11.26 31.32 11.23
CA THR A 78 -11.00 30.37 12.34
C THR A 78 -11.70 29.03 12.15
N GLU A 79 -12.92 29.01 11.60
CA GLU A 79 -13.66 27.77 11.35
C GLU A 79 -12.99 26.94 10.26
N PHE A 80 -12.59 27.60 9.16
CA PHE A 80 -11.85 26.96 8.07
C PHE A 80 -10.52 26.39 8.58
N MET A 81 -9.71 27.20 9.27
CA MET A 81 -8.41 26.75 9.76
C MET A 81 -8.52 25.64 10.80
N THR A 82 -9.54 25.67 11.67
CA THR A 82 -9.78 24.58 12.63
C THR A 82 -10.10 23.28 11.90
N ALA A 83 -11.04 23.31 10.94
CA ALA A 83 -11.38 22.14 10.14
C ALA A 83 -10.17 21.65 9.31
N TYR A 84 -9.37 22.55 8.73
CA TYR A 84 -8.16 22.21 8.00
C TYR A 84 -7.14 21.46 8.87
N HIS A 85 -6.87 21.95 10.08
CA HIS A 85 -5.95 21.28 11.01
C HIS A 85 -6.49 19.92 11.48
N GLU A 86 -7.79 19.81 11.73
CA GLU A 86 -8.42 18.52 12.05
C GLU A 86 -8.29 17.52 10.90
N LEU A 87 -8.46 17.96 9.65
CA LEU A 87 -8.30 17.12 8.47
C LEU A 87 -6.87 16.59 8.37
N LEU A 88 -5.87 17.47 8.50
CA LEU A 88 -4.46 17.08 8.50
C LEU A 88 -4.12 16.11 9.63
N LYS A 89 -4.66 16.33 10.83
CA LYS A 89 -4.48 15.45 12.00
C LYS A 89 -5.03 14.05 11.73
N TYR A 90 -6.26 13.94 11.23
CA TYR A 90 -6.87 12.63 10.91
C TYR A 90 -6.12 11.91 9.79
N LEU A 91 -5.69 12.63 8.74
CA LEU A 91 -4.88 12.07 7.66
C LEU A 91 -3.52 11.57 8.18
N ALA A 92 -2.83 12.35 9.00
CA ALA A 92 -1.56 11.96 9.60
C ALA A 92 -1.72 10.71 10.48
N TYR A 93 -2.73 10.67 11.34
CA TYR A 93 -3.01 9.50 12.19
C TYR A 93 -3.37 8.27 11.37
N PHE A 94 -4.16 8.42 10.31
CA PHE A 94 -4.46 7.32 9.40
C PHE A 94 -3.18 6.77 8.75
N LEU A 95 -2.36 7.63 8.15
CA LEU A 95 -1.12 7.24 7.45
C LEU A 95 -0.12 6.57 8.38
N LEU A 96 0.13 7.15 9.56
CA LEU A 96 1.06 6.59 10.55
C LEU A 96 0.56 5.26 11.10
N SER A 97 -0.74 5.14 11.37
CA SER A 97 -1.32 3.89 11.86
C SER A 97 -1.29 2.80 10.80
N VAL A 98 -1.57 3.12 9.53
CA VAL A 98 -1.45 2.20 8.39
C VAL A 98 -0.01 1.68 8.27
N LEU A 99 0.99 2.57 8.36
CA LEU A 99 2.39 2.16 8.35
C LEU A 99 2.73 1.25 9.54
N ALA A 100 2.26 1.57 10.74
CA ALA A 100 2.50 0.79 11.94
C ALA A 100 1.93 -0.63 11.82
N ILE A 101 0.65 -0.78 11.43
CA ILE A 101 0.04 -2.10 11.26
C ILE A 101 0.66 -2.86 10.07
N TRP A 102 1.08 -2.14 9.03
CA TRP A 102 1.80 -2.74 7.90
C TRP A 102 3.10 -3.39 8.37
N MET A 103 3.92 -2.68 9.13
CA MET A 103 5.17 -3.22 9.68
C MET A 103 4.91 -4.37 10.66
N LEU A 104 3.89 -4.23 11.53
CA LEU A 104 3.56 -5.22 12.55
C LEU A 104 3.11 -6.56 11.96
N PHE A 105 2.25 -6.54 10.94
CA PHE A 105 1.66 -7.78 10.40
C PHE A 105 2.31 -8.26 9.11
N ARG A 106 2.71 -7.37 8.20
CA ARG A 106 3.26 -7.78 6.90
C ARG A 106 4.70 -8.27 7.04
N GLY A 107 5.47 -7.73 7.99
CA GLY A 107 6.82 -8.22 8.27
C GLY A 107 6.86 -9.71 8.62
N PRO A 108 6.07 -10.18 9.62
CA PRO A 108 5.93 -11.60 9.92
C PRO A 108 5.45 -12.43 8.74
N VAL A 109 4.49 -11.93 7.95
CA VAL A 109 4.01 -12.65 6.77
C VAL A 109 5.11 -12.83 5.73
N TRP A 110 5.92 -11.80 5.48
CA TRP A 110 7.08 -11.91 4.58
C TRP A 110 8.13 -12.89 5.12
N TRP A 111 8.39 -12.89 6.43
CA TRP A 111 9.24 -13.91 7.05
C TRP A 111 8.70 -15.32 6.83
N LEU A 112 7.39 -15.54 6.99
CA LEU A 112 6.77 -16.84 6.73
C LEU A 112 6.91 -17.27 5.27
N SER A 113 6.63 -16.37 4.33
CA SER A 113 6.78 -16.65 2.89
C SER A 113 8.22 -17.03 2.53
N HIS A 114 9.20 -16.30 3.07
CA HIS A 114 10.59 -16.67 2.90
C HIS A 114 10.93 -17.99 3.59
N LYS A 115 10.39 -18.29 4.77
CA LYS A 115 10.63 -19.55 5.49
C LYS A 115 10.07 -20.78 4.75
N MET A 116 8.99 -20.60 3.97
CA MET A 116 8.46 -21.64 3.08
C MET A 116 9.44 -22.03 1.96
N ILE A 117 10.37 -21.13 1.60
CA ILE A 117 11.37 -21.34 0.54
C ILE A 117 12.75 -21.64 1.15
N TYR A 118 13.20 -20.80 2.08
CA TYR A 118 14.47 -20.85 2.80
C TYR A 118 14.26 -21.29 4.25
N LYS A 119 14.57 -22.55 4.57
CA LYS A 119 14.35 -23.11 5.91
C LYS A 119 15.08 -22.38 7.04
N LYS A 120 16.21 -21.72 6.77
CA LYS A 120 17.06 -21.05 7.76
C LYS A 120 16.97 -19.52 7.62
N MET A 121 16.01 -18.91 8.33
CA MET A 121 15.93 -17.45 8.46
C MET A 121 15.59 -17.01 9.88
N SER A 122 16.29 -15.97 10.34
CA SER A 122 16.01 -15.29 11.61
C SER A 122 14.83 -14.33 11.46
N PHE A 123 13.81 -14.50 12.30
CA PHE A 123 12.63 -13.63 12.34
C PHE A 123 13.00 -12.18 12.61
N THR A 124 13.79 -11.92 13.65
CA THR A 124 14.18 -10.56 14.08
C THR A 124 14.88 -9.79 12.97
N ASN A 125 15.85 -10.44 12.29
CA ASN A 125 16.58 -9.80 11.20
C ASN A 125 15.67 -9.50 10.01
N THR A 126 14.81 -10.45 9.61
CA THR A 126 13.87 -10.23 8.50
C THR A 126 12.86 -9.13 8.83
N TRP A 127 12.31 -9.12 10.04
CA TRP A 127 11.33 -8.12 10.47
C TRP A 127 11.93 -6.71 10.53
N LEU A 128 13.15 -6.56 11.05
CA LEU A 128 13.85 -5.28 11.11
C LEU A 128 14.18 -4.76 9.70
N LYS A 129 14.73 -5.61 8.83
CA LYS A 129 14.97 -5.26 7.41
C LYS A 129 13.66 -4.85 6.71
N PHE A 130 12.59 -5.60 6.91
CA PHE A 130 11.28 -5.29 6.33
C PHE A 130 10.77 -3.92 6.79
N SER A 131 10.89 -3.63 8.08
CA SER A 131 10.42 -2.36 8.66
C SER A 131 11.20 -1.18 8.13
N LEU A 132 12.53 -1.28 8.06
CA LEU A 132 13.38 -0.23 7.48
C LEU A 132 13.08 0.02 5.99
N LEU A 133 12.93 -1.05 5.20
CA LEU A 133 12.54 -0.94 3.79
C LEU A 133 11.14 -0.32 3.65
N SER A 134 10.20 -0.70 4.52
CA SER A 134 8.83 -0.16 4.51
C SER A 134 8.82 1.34 4.81
N ILE A 135 9.54 1.80 5.83
CA ILE A 135 9.67 3.23 6.16
C ILE A 135 10.26 3.99 4.98
N PHE A 136 11.31 3.46 4.36
CA PHE A 136 11.95 4.09 3.20
C PHE A 136 10.99 4.25 2.02
N TRP A 137 10.33 3.17 1.59
CA TRP A 137 9.39 3.22 0.48
C TRP A 137 8.17 4.09 0.79
N PHE A 138 7.73 4.10 2.04
CA PHE A 138 6.67 4.97 2.51
C PHE A 138 7.06 6.45 2.44
N ALA A 139 8.30 6.79 2.82
CA ALA A 139 8.83 8.15 2.70
C ALA A 139 8.91 8.60 1.24
N ILE A 140 9.36 7.74 0.31
CA ILE A 140 9.35 8.04 -1.13
C ILE A 140 7.94 8.25 -1.64
N LEU A 141 6.98 7.42 -1.21
CA LEU A 141 5.59 7.55 -1.60
C LEU A 141 5.01 8.90 -1.14
N ILE A 142 5.21 9.26 0.13
CA ILE A 142 4.79 10.56 0.68
C ILE A 142 5.43 11.71 -0.09
N ALA A 143 6.75 11.67 -0.31
CA ALA A 143 7.46 12.71 -1.06
C ALA A 143 6.90 12.85 -2.49
N SER A 144 6.57 11.74 -3.15
CA SER A 144 5.97 11.74 -4.48
C SER A 144 4.59 12.38 -4.48
N PHE A 145 3.75 12.10 -3.47
CA PHE A 145 2.45 12.76 -3.33
C PHE A 145 2.56 14.25 -3.03
N PHE A 146 3.52 14.67 -2.22
CA PHE A 146 3.79 16.09 -1.98
C PHE A 146 4.22 16.82 -3.26
N ILE A 147 5.18 16.25 -4.01
CA ILE A 147 5.62 16.82 -5.29
C ILE A 147 4.45 16.88 -6.28
N TYR A 148 3.67 15.81 -6.40
CA TYR A 148 2.48 15.77 -7.25
C TYR A 148 1.48 16.87 -6.87
N SER A 149 1.19 17.04 -5.58
CA SER A 149 0.24 18.05 -5.10
C SER A 149 0.71 19.48 -5.39
N ILE A 150 2.01 19.76 -5.21
CA ILE A 150 2.60 21.07 -5.54
C ILE A 150 2.51 21.36 -7.03
N VAL A 151 2.80 20.37 -7.88
CA VAL A 151 2.85 20.54 -9.35
C VAL A 151 1.45 20.58 -9.95
N GLN A 152 0.48 19.86 -9.39
CA GLN A 152 -0.89 19.82 -9.91
C GLN A 152 -1.63 21.15 -9.68
N GLY A 153 -1.37 21.83 -8.55
CA GLY A 153 -2.11 23.05 -8.21
C GLY A 153 -3.63 22.83 -8.22
N THR A 154 -4.37 23.71 -8.89
CA THR A 154 -5.84 23.67 -8.99
C THR A 154 -6.38 23.06 -10.28
N THR A 155 -5.54 22.76 -11.28
CA THR A 155 -5.97 22.24 -12.58
C THR A 155 -5.71 20.74 -12.73
N PHE A 156 -6.74 20.00 -13.12
CA PHE A 156 -6.60 18.57 -13.40
C PHE A 156 -5.75 18.35 -14.67
N ASN A 157 -4.53 17.83 -14.49
CA ASN A 157 -3.65 17.47 -15.59
C ASN A 157 -3.56 15.94 -15.74
N THR A 158 -4.16 15.42 -16.82
CA THR A 158 -4.17 13.99 -17.12
C THR A 158 -2.76 13.42 -17.29
N ALA A 159 -1.84 14.16 -17.93
CA ALA A 159 -0.46 13.71 -18.13
C ALA A 159 0.28 13.57 -16.78
N LEU A 160 0.10 14.56 -15.89
CA LEU A 160 0.69 14.50 -14.54
C LEU A 160 0.14 13.33 -13.72
N THR A 161 -1.16 13.05 -13.87
CA THR A 161 -1.81 11.90 -13.20
C THR A 161 -1.27 10.56 -13.70
N ILE A 162 -1.03 10.42 -15.01
CA ILE A 162 -0.39 9.24 -15.60
C ILE A 162 1.05 9.08 -15.09
N ILE A 163 1.81 10.18 -15.01
CA ILE A 163 3.18 10.16 -14.47
C ILE A 163 3.17 9.69 -13.01
N MET A 164 2.26 10.22 -12.18
CA MET A 164 2.15 9.82 -10.79
C MET A 164 1.77 8.34 -10.64
N ALA A 165 0.85 7.84 -11.48
CA ALA A 165 0.53 6.41 -11.52
C ALA A 165 1.77 5.56 -11.89
N ALA A 166 2.58 6.00 -12.85
CA ALA A 166 3.83 5.31 -13.21
C ALA A 166 4.86 5.34 -12.07
N VAL A 167 4.98 6.45 -11.34
CA VAL A 167 5.85 6.56 -10.15
C VAL A 167 5.39 5.61 -9.05
N CYS A 168 4.09 5.56 -8.75
CA CYS A 168 3.52 4.61 -7.79
C CYS A 168 3.79 3.15 -8.21
N LEU A 169 3.64 2.82 -9.49
CA LEU A 169 3.96 1.49 -10.01
C LEU A 169 5.46 1.16 -9.87
N ALA A 170 6.35 2.12 -10.12
CA ALA A 170 7.79 1.94 -9.94
C ALA A 170 8.15 1.71 -8.47
N ILE A 171 7.56 2.49 -7.54
CA ILE A 171 7.72 2.32 -6.09
C ILE A 171 7.26 0.92 -5.66
N LEU A 172 6.09 0.48 -6.14
CA LEU A 172 5.57 -0.85 -5.84
C LEU A 172 6.49 -1.96 -6.40
N TYR A 173 6.98 -1.80 -7.63
CA TYR A 173 7.87 -2.75 -8.28
C TYR A 173 9.17 -2.92 -7.51
N PHE A 174 9.90 -1.83 -7.26
CA PHE A 174 11.17 -1.89 -6.55
C PHE A 174 11.00 -2.22 -5.06
N GLY A 175 9.87 -1.83 -4.46
CA GLY A 175 9.45 -2.25 -3.13
C GLY A 175 9.35 -3.77 -3.01
N GLN A 176 8.59 -4.41 -3.90
CA GLN A 176 8.43 -5.87 -3.93
C GLN A 176 9.77 -6.60 -4.12
N ILE A 177 10.65 -6.09 -4.98
CA ILE A 177 11.99 -6.66 -5.19
C ILE A 177 12.85 -6.53 -3.92
N SER A 178 12.81 -5.38 -3.25
CA SER A 178 13.55 -5.16 -2.00
C SER A 178 13.09 -6.13 -0.90
N PHE A 179 11.79 -6.39 -0.80
CA PHE A 179 11.25 -7.35 0.15
C PHE A 179 11.58 -8.80 -0.25
N ALA A 180 11.57 -9.12 -1.55
CA ALA A 180 11.90 -10.44 -2.05
C ALA A 180 13.38 -10.81 -1.83
N LEU A 181 14.29 -9.83 -1.82
CA LEU A 181 15.72 -10.08 -1.65
C LEU A 181 16.22 -9.93 -0.20
N MET A 182 15.33 -9.70 0.78
CA MET A 182 15.68 -9.61 2.21
C MET A 182 16.61 -10.71 2.78
N PRO A 183 16.54 -11.98 2.32
CA PRO A 183 17.47 -13.02 2.78
C PRO A 183 18.94 -12.73 2.42
N ALA A 184 19.22 -11.92 1.39
CA ALA A 184 20.57 -11.54 1.00
C ALA A 184 21.12 -10.38 1.89
N GLN A 185 22.46 -10.20 1.86
CA GLN A 185 23.07 -8.94 2.29
C GLN A 185 22.78 -7.89 1.21
N GLN A 186 21.71 -7.12 1.41
CA GLN A 186 21.25 -6.14 0.44
C GLN A 186 21.57 -4.71 0.83
N THR A 187 21.87 -3.91 -0.19
CA THR A 187 21.86 -2.45 -0.14
C THR A 187 20.77 -1.94 -1.09
N PHE A 188 20.32 -0.69 -0.91
CA PHE A 188 19.36 -0.08 -1.83
C PHE A 188 19.87 -0.07 -3.27
N LYS A 189 21.14 0.30 -3.46
CA LYS A 189 21.82 0.26 -4.77
C LYS A 189 21.74 -1.13 -5.39
N SER A 190 21.98 -2.19 -4.62
CA SER A 190 21.92 -3.55 -5.16
C SER A 190 20.49 -3.94 -5.56
N THR A 191 19.45 -3.44 -4.87
CA THR A 191 18.05 -3.66 -5.25
C THR A 191 17.71 -3.05 -6.61
N PHE A 192 18.06 -1.78 -6.85
CA PHE A 192 17.78 -1.13 -8.13
C PHE A 192 18.55 -1.77 -9.28
N VAL A 193 19.85 -2.00 -9.09
CA VAL A 193 20.70 -2.66 -10.09
C VAL A 193 20.17 -4.05 -10.41
N TYR A 194 19.79 -4.82 -9.39
CA TYR A 194 19.19 -6.14 -9.57
C TYR A 194 17.87 -6.07 -10.35
N GLY A 195 16.95 -5.21 -9.91
CA GLY A 195 15.63 -5.06 -10.52
C GLY A 195 15.68 -4.61 -11.98
N ALA A 196 16.64 -3.74 -12.33
CA ALA A 196 16.88 -3.33 -13.71
C ALA A 196 17.53 -4.45 -14.53
N ARG A 197 18.59 -5.08 -14.01
CA ARG A 197 19.33 -6.15 -14.71
C ARG A 197 18.45 -7.36 -15.04
N TYR A 198 17.51 -7.69 -14.16
CA TYR A 198 16.64 -8.86 -14.28
C TYR A 198 15.18 -8.52 -14.62
N ALA A 199 14.92 -7.30 -15.12
CA ALA A 199 13.58 -6.83 -15.44
C ALA A 199 12.80 -7.77 -16.37
N ARG A 200 13.45 -8.37 -17.38
CA ARG A 200 12.80 -9.32 -18.31
C ARG A 200 12.19 -10.55 -17.62
N THR A 201 12.68 -10.93 -16.44
CA THR A 201 12.17 -12.08 -15.67
C THR A 201 11.21 -11.63 -14.56
N ILE A 202 11.49 -10.51 -13.91
CA ILE A 202 10.72 -10.03 -12.75
C ILE A 202 9.45 -9.29 -13.16
N LEU A 203 9.50 -8.51 -14.24
CA LEU A 203 8.38 -7.68 -14.68
C LEU A 203 7.13 -8.51 -15.06
N PRO A 204 7.24 -9.64 -15.79
CA PRO A 204 6.09 -10.53 -15.98
C PRO A 204 5.54 -11.10 -14.67
N ALA A 205 6.42 -11.48 -13.73
CA ALA A 205 6.00 -11.99 -12.43
C ALA A 205 5.28 -10.93 -11.59
N PHE A 206 5.78 -9.68 -11.63
CA PHE A 206 5.15 -8.54 -11.01
C PHE A 206 3.79 -8.23 -11.63
N ALA A 207 3.66 -8.25 -12.96
CA ALA A 207 2.39 -8.03 -13.65
C ALA A 207 1.34 -9.08 -13.25
N VAL A 208 1.71 -10.37 -13.24
CA VAL A 208 0.84 -11.45 -12.75
C VAL A 208 0.42 -11.21 -11.31
N ASN A 209 1.36 -10.81 -10.44
CA ASN A 209 1.05 -10.51 -9.05
C ASN A 209 0.13 -9.31 -8.89
N LEU A 210 0.28 -8.29 -9.73
CA LEU A 210 -0.58 -7.11 -9.71
C LEU A 210 -2.01 -7.47 -10.13
N ILE A 211 -2.17 -8.33 -11.14
CA ILE A 211 -3.47 -8.87 -11.54
C ILE A 211 -4.09 -9.69 -10.40
N ILE A 212 -3.33 -10.63 -9.81
CA ILE A 212 -3.82 -11.46 -8.70
C ILE A 212 -4.19 -10.59 -7.51
N THR A 213 -3.36 -9.62 -7.14
CA THR A 213 -3.63 -8.70 -6.04
C THR A 213 -4.85 -7.84 -6.33
N GLY A 214 -4.97 -7.33 -7.56
CA GLY A 214 -6.12 -6.55 -8.01
C GLY A 214 -7.43 -7.33 -7.90
N ILE A 215 -7.48 -8.55 -8.44
CA ILE A 215 -8.64 -9.44 -8.34
C ILE A 215 -8.92 -9.79 -6.88
N ALA A 216 -7.89 -10.17 -6.13
CA ALA A 216 -8.00 -10.56 -4.73
C ALA A 216 -8.54 -9.43 -3.84
N VAL A 217 -8.22 -8.18 -4.14
CA VAL A 217 -8.72 -7.01 -3.39
C VAL A 217 -10.11 -6.60 -3.90
N LEU A 218 -10.32 -6.49 -5.21
CA LEU A 218 -11.58 -5.99 -5.79
C LEU A 218 -12.76 -6.95 -5.59
N LEU A 219 -12.54 -8.27 -5.66
CA LEU A 219 -13.60 -9.29 -5.60
C LEU A 219 -14.34 -9.30 -4.26
N PRO A 220 -13.69 -9.23 -3.08
CA PRO A 220 -14.38 -9.00 -1.81
C PRO A 220 -15.17 -7.70 -1.78
N PHE A 221 -14.62 -6.59 -2.30
CA PHE A 221 -15.28 -5.28 -2.26
C PHE A 221 -16.56 -5.22 -3.08
N THR A 222 -16.66 -5.96 -4.19
CA THR A 222 -17.91 -6.06 -4.94
C THR A 222 -18.95 -6.92 -4.23
N CYS A 223 -18.51 -7.95 -3.50
CA CYS A 223 -19.41 -8.87 -2.79
C CYS A 223 -19.82 -8.39 -1.39
N ILE A 224 -19.03 -7.53 -0.74
CA ILE A 224 -19.30 -7.07 0.64
C ILE A 224 -20.59 -6.25 0.72
N LYS A 225 -20.93 -5.53 -0.37
CA LYS A 225 -22.14 -4.72 -0.46
C LYS A 225 -23.41 -5.55 -0.67
N THR A 226 -23.29 -6.74 -1.27
CA THR A 226 -24.44 -7.56 -1.66
C THR A 226 -24.64 -8.75 -0.73
N ILE A 227 -23.56 -9.44 -0.31
CA ILE A 227 -23.62 -10.64 0.52
C ILE A 227 -22.41 -10.70 1.48
N PRO A 228 -22.53 -10.15 2.71
CA PRO A 228 -21.40 -10.04 3.66
C PRO A 228 -20.75 -11.37 4.02
N LEU A 229 -21.52 -12.43 4.26
CA LEU A 229 -20.99 -13.77 4.57
C LEU A 229 -20.17 -14.36 3.40
N LEU A 230 -20.63 -14.17 2.16
CA LEU A 230 -19.90 -14.61 0.97
C LEU A 230 -18.59 -13.82 0.81
N SER A 231 -18.59 -12.53 1.13
CA SER A 231 -17.38 -11.70 1.06
C SER A 231 -16.28 -12.20 2.03
N VAL A 232 -16.65 -12.64 3.24
CA VAL A 232 -15.70 -13.22 4.20
C VAL A 232 -15.14 -14.54 3.67
N ALA A 233 -16.00 -15.40 3.11
CA ALA A 233 -15.56 -16.65 2.48
C ALA A 233 -14.60 -16.39 1.30
N ILE A 234 -14.88 -15.39 0.45
CA ILE A 234 -14.01 -14.98 -0.65
C ILE A 234 -12.65 -14.48 -0.12
N ILE A 235 -12.63 -13.69 0.96
CA ILE A 235 -11.38 -13.22 1.56
C ILE A 235 -10.51 -14.41 2.00
N ILE A 236 -11.11 -15.36 2.72
CA ILE A 236 -10.37 -16.49 3.30
C ILE A 236 -9.93 -17.50 2.23
N LEU A 237 -10.79 -17.79 1.24
CA LEU A 237 -10.57 -18.86 0.26
C LEU A 237 -9.86 -18.39 -1.01
N ILE A 238 -9.97 -17.11 -1.36
CA ILE A 238 -9.46 -16.58 -2.64
C ILE A 238 -8.42 -15.49 -2.37
N THR A 239 -8.77 -14.44 -1.61
CA THR A 239 -7.90 -13.28 -1.42
C THR A 239 -6.60 -13.65 -0.73
N ILE A 240 -6.67 -14.26 0.46
CA ILE A 240 -5.45 -14.55 1.22
C ILE A 240 -4.57 -15.60 0.51
N PRO A 241 -5.10 -16.73 0.00
CA PRO A 241 -4.30 -17.68 -0.76
C PRO A 241 -3.69 -17.06 -2.03
N GLY A 242 -4.45 -16.21 -2.73
CA GLY A 242 -3.96 -15.48 -3.90
C GLY A 242 -2.80 -14.53 -3.57
N LEU A 243 -2.92 -13.76 -2.48
CA LEU A 243 -1.85 -12.87 -2.01
C LEU A 243 -0.61 -13.65 -1.54
N ALA A 244 -0.80 -14.78 -0.85
CA ALA A 244 0.28 -15.67 -0.44
C ALA A 244 1.00 -16.26 -1.66
N PHE A 245 0.25 -16.73 -2.66
CA PHE A 245 0.79 -17.22 -3.92
C PHE A 245 1.59 -16.14 -4.66
N ALA A 246 1.02 -14.93 -4.82
CA ALA A 246 1.69 -13.82 -5.50
C ALA A 246 3.04 -13.47 -4.83
N ARG A 247 3.07 -13.44 -3.49
CA ARG A 247 4.29 -13.20 -2.72
C ARG A 247 5.33 -14.32 -2.90
N LEU A 248 4.93 -15.59 -2.86
CA LEU A 248 5.86 -16.69 -3.14
C LEU A 248 6.38 -16.64 -4.58
N HIS A 249 5.52 -16.29 -5.53
CA HIS A 249 5.87 -16.18 -6.94
C HIS A 249 6.93 -15.09 -7.18
N ILE A 250 6.82 -13.92 -6.56
CA ILE A 250 7.86 -12.88 -6.69
C ILE A 250 9.17 -13.31 -6.03
N ILE A 251 9.12 -13.93 -4.85
CA ILE A 251 10.33 -14.41 -4.17
C ILE A 251 11.04 -15.43 -5.05
N ILE A 252 10.34 -16.46 -5.54
CA ILE A 252 10.95 -17.49 -6.38
C ILE A 252 11.49 -16.91 -7.68
N ALA A 253 10.73 -16.04 -8.37
CA ALA A 253 11.19 -15.38 -9.59
C ALA A 253 12.47 -14.54 -9.37
N THR A 254 12.58 -13.95 -8.18
CA THR A 254 13.73 -13.13 -7.78
C THR A 254 14.94 -13.97 -7.36
N TRP A 255 14.77 -15.22 -6.98
CA TRP A 255 15.88 -16.05 -6.50
C TRP A 255 16.31 -17.16 -7.46
N GLN A 256 15.62 -17.36 -8.58
CA GLN A 256 16.01 -18.36 -9.58
C GLN A 256 17.39 -18.17 -10.22
N LYS A 257 18.01 -17.00 -10.05
CA LYS A 257 19.32 -16.67 -10.62
C LYS A 257 20.44 -16.52 -9.58
N HIS A 258 20.15 -16.87 -8.32
CA HIS A 258 21.12 -17.03 -7.24
C HIS A 258 21.34 -18.53 -7.00
#